data_AF-A0A5B8C9V5-F1
#
_entry.id   AF-A0A5B8C9V5-F1
#
_cell.length_a   1.000
_cell.length_b   1.000
_cell.length_c   1.000
_cell.angle_alpha   90.00
_cell.angle_beta   90.00
_cell.angle_gamma   90.00
#
_symmetry.space_group_name_H-M   'P 1'
#
loop_
_entity.id
_entity.type
_entity.pdbx_description
1 polymer ?
#
loop_
_entity_poly.entity_id
_entity_poly.type
_entity_poly.pdbx_seq_one_letter_code
_entity_poly.pdbx_strand_id
1 'polypeptide(L)'
;MEARMQADGLVAAYLDDLGRMLRPVEPTLRAEVLGGVREHIEAVLGARPWDSDEVEQVLLELGAPEEVASAALEDGRRDRVDAGWPEAAWSADGPRPAHPGAPQVDHVPPPALARAWVPPTIGLLLLVTAGLYVLVLGAIVSFSAVTSSVEVTADVSGGGLAGPTAQEFEEAANPLLPTSYDLAWSVLVPLPLVAAPWLVAMILLAGSPLWSVRQKWVGAAVVPGLVLANGVAIAVATFVPSGAGRAALLVGLAVAAAVAAVVVIVRIWRDGARQARVREVAR
;
A
#
# COMPACT_ATOMS: atom_id res chain seq x y z
N MET A 1 -25.50 27.93 -3.24
CA MET A 1 -24.17 28.46 -2.85
C MET A 1 -24.17 28.89 -1.40
N GLU A 2 -25.18 29.64 -0.96
CA GLU A 2 -25.37 30.04 0.45
C GLU A 2 -25.44 28.85 1.43
N ALA A 3 -26.26 27.83 1.15
CA ALA A 3 -26.36 26.62 1.97
C ALA A 3 -25.00 25.90 2.18
N ARG A 4 -24.16 25.84 1.14
CA ARG A 4 -22.83 25.22 1.23
C ARG A 4 -21.90 26.02 2.13
N MET A 5 -21.91 27.36 2.03
CA MET A 5 -21.12 28.22 2.91
C MET A 5 -21.54 28.07 4.37
N GLN A 6 -22.84 27.90 4.61
CA GLN A 6 -23.36 27.68 5.95
C GLN A 6 -22.91 26.33 6.52
N ALA A 7 -23.03 25.25 5.75
CA ALA A 7 -22.54 23.92 6.10
C ALA A 7 -21.03 23.92 6.44
N ASP A 8 -20.21 24.53 5.57
CA ASP A 8 -18.76 24.66 5.80
C ASP A 8 -18.47 25.48 7.08
N GLY A 9 -19.29 26.50 7.36
CA GLY A 9 -19.20 27.33 8.58
C GLY A 9 -19.49 26.56 9.87
N LEU A 10 -20.48 25.66 9.85
CA LEU A 10 -20.82 24.82 11.01
C LEU A 10 -19.69 23.86 11.36
N VAL A 11 -19.13 23.17 10.36
CA VAL A 11 -17.99 22.25 10.58
C VAL A 11 -16.76 23.01 11.07
N ALA A 12 -16.48 24.18 10.50
CA ALA A 12 -15.36 25.01 10.93
C ALA A 12 -15.50 25.48 12.39
N ALA A 13 -16.70 25.90 12.79
CA ALA A 13 -16.98 26.30 14.16
C ALA A 13 -16.80 25.14 15.15
N TYR A 14 -17.37 23.97 14.83
CA TYR A 14 -17.22 22.76 15.65
C TYR A 14 -15.76 22.35 15.83
N LEU A 15 -14.97 22.32 14.74
CA LEU A 15 -13.55 21.98 14.79
C LEU A 15 -12.70 23.02 15.54
N ASP A 16 -13.06 24.31 15.48
CA ASP A 16 -12.37 25.36 16.23
C ASP A 16 -12.64 25.22 17.74
N ASP A 17 -13.89 24.97 18.14
CA ASP A 17 -14.24 24.74 19.55
C ASP A 17 -13.58 23.47 20.10
N LEU A 18 -13.62 22.37 19.35
CA LEU A 18 -12.88 21.15 19.68
C LEU A 18 -11.36 21.43 19.79
N GLY A 19 -10.81 22.23 18.88
CA GLY A 19 -9.40 22.63 18.89
C GLY A 19 -9.01 23.45 20.12
N ARG A 20 -9.90 24.31 20.61
CA ARG A 20 -9.71 25.08 21.85
C ARG A 20 -9.73 24.18 23.08
N MET A 21 -10.64 23.21 23.15
CA MET A 21 -10.73 22.25 24.26
C MET A 21 -9.53 21.30 24.31
N LEU A 22 -9.01 20.91 23.14
CA LEU A 22 -7.80 20.11 23.00
C LEU A 22 -6.50 20.92 23.15
N ARG A 23 -6.56 22.22 23.49
CA ARG A 23 -5.35 23.04 23.70
C ARG A 23 -4.36 22.44 24.70
N PRO A 24 -4.78 21.82 25.83
CA PRO A 24 -3.86 21.18 26.77
C PRO A 24 -3.21 19.89 26.25
N VAL A 25 -3.74 19.31 25.17
CA VAL A 25 -3.26 18.07 24.57
C VAL A 25 -1.99 18.32 23.75
N GLU A 26 -1.14 17.30 23.65
CA GLU A 26 0.02 17.31 22.77
C GLU A 26 -0.37 17.74 21.34
N PRO A 27 0.38 18.64 20.68
CA PRO A 27 0.04 19.14 19.35
C PRO A 27 -0.20 18.05 18.30
N THR A 28 0.55 16.95 18.39
CA THR A 28 0.45 15.81 17.47
C THR A 28 -0.91 15.11 17.61
N LEU A 29 -1.27 14.72 18.83
CA LEU A 29 -2.54 14.06 19.10
C LEU A 29 -3.73 14.99 18.82
N ARG A 30 -3.61 16.29 19.12
CA ARG A 30 -4.63 17.27 18.74
C ARG A 30 -4.86 17.30 17.22
N ALA A 31 -3.80 17.31 16.43
CA ALA A 31 -3.92 17.30 14.96
C ALA A 31 -4.55 15.99 14.44
N GLU A 32 -4.22 14.86 15.07
CA GLU A 32 -4.79 13.55 14.76
C GLU A 32 -6.30 13.51 15.04
N VAL A 33 -6.73 13.96 16.22
CA VAL A 33 -8.15 14.01 16.59
C VAL A 33 -8.94 14.94 15.66
N LEU A 34 -8.46 16.15 15.41
CA LEU A 34 -9.12 17.10 14.50
C LEU A 34 -9.18 16.57 13.06
N GLY A 35 -8.12 15.89 12.61
CA GLY A 35 -8.07 15.25 11.30
C GLY A 35 -9.04 14.08 11.20
N GLY A 36 -9.11 13.23 12.23
CA GLY A 36 -9.99 12.07 12.27
C GLY A 36 -11.47 12.44 12.29
N VAL A 37 -11.84 13.47 13.08
CA VAL A 37 -13.22 14.00 13.09
C VAL A 37 -13.59 14.56 11.71
N ARG A 38 -12.69 15.33 11.08
CA ARG A 38 -12.92 15.81 9.71
C ARG A 38 -13.09 14.66 8.72
N GLU A 39 -12.21 13.67 8.76
CA GLU A 39 -12.28 12.50 7.87
C GLU A 39 -13.59 11.73 8.07
N HIS A 40 -14.07 11.60 9.30
CA HIS A 40 -15.37 10.98 9.61
C HIS A 40 -16.54 11.76 8.99
N ILE A 41 -16.57 13.09 9.17
CA ILE A 41 -17.60 13.95 8.58
C ILE A 41 -17.58 13.84 7.04
N GLU A 42 -16.40 13.92 6.43
CA GLU A 42 -16.23 13.78 4.98
C GLU A 42 -16.66 12.39 4.47
N ALA A 43 -16.40 11.33 5.24
CA ALA A 43 -16.77 9.96 4.89
C ALA A 43 -18.29 9.73 4.93
N VAL A 44 -18.98 10.29 5.92
CA VAL A 44 -20.45 10.15 6.06
C VAL A 44 -21.19 10.99 5.01
N LEU A 45 -20.75 12.23 4.79
CA LEU A 45 -21.43 13.14 3.86
C LEU A 45 -21.04 12.89 2.39
N GLY A 46 -19.86 12.33 2.14
CA GLY A 46 -19.32 12.05 0.82
C GLY A 46 -18.89 13.29 0.03
N ALA A 47 -18.61 13.10 -1.26
CA ALA A 47 -18.05 14.14 -2.15
C ALA A 47 -19.09 15.12 -2.74
N ARG A 48 -20.37 14.96 -2.40
CA ARG A 48 -21.45 15.84 -2.87
C ARG A 48 -21.46 17.15 -2.07
N PRO A 49 -22.06 18.24 -2.59
CA PRO A 49 -22.28 19.45 -1.80
C PRO A 49 -23.08 19.11 -0.56
N TRP A 50 -22.59 19.53 0.61
CA TRP A 50 -23.23 19.26 1.89
C TRP A 50 -24.42 20.18 2.11
N ASP A 51 -25.51 19.60 2.60
CA ASP A 51 -26.65 20.33 3.09
C ASP A 51 -26.46 20.68 4.58
N SER A 52 -26.96 21.83 5.01
CA SER A 52 -26.78 22.27 6.41
C SER A 52 -27.42 21.31 7.40
N ASP A 53 -28.60 20.78 7.04
CA ASP A 53 -29.39 19.91 7.90
C ASP A 53 -28.72 18.53 8.04
N GLU A 54 -28.13 18.03 6.95
CA GLU A 54 -27.32 16.80 6.97
C GLU A 54 -26.07 16.96 7.84
N VAL A 55 -25.37 18.10 7.76
CA VAL A 55 -24.21 18.40 8.61
C VAL A 55 -24.62 18.48 10.06
N GLU A 56 -25.70 19.18 10.39
CA GLU A 56 -26.19 19.31 11.76
C GLU A 56 -26.56 17.93 12.34
N GLN A 57 -27.20 17.06 11.56
CA GLN A 57 -27.48 15.70 11.95
C GLN A 57 -26.19 14.91 12.25
N VAL A 58 -25.18 14.98 11.38
CA VAL A 58 -23.89 14.29 11.59
C VAL A 58 -23.16 14.82 12.82
N LEU A 59 -23.20 16.14 13.05
CA LEU A 59 -22.62 16.74 14.25
C LEU A 59 -23.38 16.33 15.53
N LEU A 60 -24.70 16.20 15.47
CA LEU A 60 -25.51 15.65 16.57
C LEU A 60 -25.17 14.18 16.85
N GLU A 61 -24.93 13.37 15.82
CA GLU A 61 -24.51 11.97 15.96
C GLU A 61 -23.09 11.83 16.54
N LEU A 62 -22.18 12.76 16.22
CA LEU A 62 -20.84 12.86 16.82
C LEU A 62 -20.87 13.25 18.30
N GLY A 63 -21.91 13.98 18.73
CA GLY A 63 -22.06 14.51 20.08
C GLY A 63 -21.48 15.91 20.24
N ALA A 64 -21.51 16.41 21.47
CA ALA A 64 -20.97 17.74 21.78
C ALA A 64 -19.42 17.75 21.67
N PRO A 65 -18.78 18.87 21.28
CA PRO A 65 -17.33 18.95 21.17
C PRO A 65 -16.62 18.65 22.51
N GLU A 66 -17.25 18.93 23.65
CA GLU A 66 -16.76 18.58 24.98
C GLU A 66 -16.68 17.06 25.20
N GLU A 67 -17.70 16.33 24.74
CA GLU A 67 -17.76 14.87 24.88
C GLU A 67 -16.68 14.22 24.02
N VAL A 68 -16.54 14.67 22.77
CA VAL A 68 -15.47 14.21 21.86
C VAL A 68 -14.08 14.54 22.43
N ALA A 69 -13.89 15.74 22.97
CA ALA A 69 -12.63 16.11 23.62
C ALA A 69 -12.33 15.23 24.83
N SER A 70 -13.33 14.95 25.66
CA SER A 70 -13.19 14.08 26.84
C SER A 70 -12.82 12.65 26.46
N ALA A 71 -13.47 12.10 25.43
CA ALA A 71 -13.21 10.76 24.91
C ALA A 71 -11.79 10.67 24.34
N ALA A 72 -11.37 11.67 23.55
CA ALA A 72 -10.02 11.75 23.01
C ALA A 72 -8.94 11.87 24.10
N LEU A 73 -9.23 12.61 25.18
CA LEU A 73 -8.34 12.71 26.34
C LEU A 73 -8.22 11.39 27.10
N GLU A 74 -9.32 10.64 27.23
CA GLU A 74 -9.32 9.32 27.86
C GLU A 74 -8.59 8.28 27.01
N ASP A 75 -8.80 8.28 25.70
CA ASP A 75 -8.13 7.37 24.77
C ASP A 75 -6.61 7.63 24.74
N GLY A 76 -6.22 8.90 24.61
CA GLY A 76 -4.82 9.31 24.70
C GLY A 76 -4.18 9.03 26.06
N ARG A 77 -4.98 8.87 27.13
CA ARG A 77 -4.51 8.40 28.45
C ARG A 77 -4.26 6.89 28.42
N ARG A 78 -5.17 6.09 27.84
CA ARG A 78 -5.03 4.64 27.71
C ARG A 78 -3.80 4.25 26.89
N ASP A 79 -3.60 4.86 25.73
CA ASP A 79 -2.42 4.60 24.88
C ASP A 79 -1.10 4.85 25.61
N ARG A 80 -1.06 5.87 26.48
CA ARG A 80 0.13 6.20 27.28
C ARG A 80 0.36 5.19 28.41
N VAL A 81 -0.71 4.72 29.05
CA VAL A 81 -0.64 3.67 30.06
C VAL A 81 -0.12 2.37 29.42
N ASP A 82 -0.63 1.99 28.25
CA ASP A 82 -0.20 0.81 27.52
C ASP A 82 1.25 0.92 27.02
N ALA A 83 1.71 2.13 26.70
CA ALA A 83 3.11 2.43 26.40
C ALA A 83 4.04 2.46 27.63
N GLY A 84 3.51 2.20 28.84
CA GLY A 84 4.28 2.10 30.07
C GLY A 84 4.70 3.43 30.68
N TRP A 85 4.06 4.54 30.32
CA TRP A 85 4.35 5.84 30.92
C TRP A 85 3.77 5.92 32.34
N PRO A 86 4.56 6.32 33.36
CA PRO A 86 4.06 6.45 34.71
C PRO A 86 3.04 7.60 34.80
N GLU A 87 1.86 7.29 35.36
CA GLU A 87 0.71 8.21 35.51
C GLU A 87 1.09 9.52 36.25
N ALA A 88 2.12 9.46 37.12
CA ALA A 88 2.64 10.57 37.89
C ALA A 88 3.28 11.70 37.06
N ALA A 89 3.66 11.45 35.79
CA ALA A 89 4.32 12.46 34.96
C ALA A 89 3.38 13.55 34.43
N TRP A 90 2.05 13.37 34.56
CA TRP A 90 1.06 14.22 33.87
C TRP A 90 -0.05 14.76 34.77
N SER A 91 0.13 14.70 36.10
CA SER A 91 -0.85 15.29 37.03
C SER A 91 -1.09 16.76 36.68
N ALA A 92 -2.35 17.21 36.77
CA ALA A 92 -2.80 18.55 36.40
C ALA A 92 -2.08 19.70 37.14
N ASP A 93 -1.33 19.37 38.19
CA ASP A 93 -0.47 20.30 38.96
C ASP A 93 0.75 20.83 38.18
N GLY A 94 0.97 20.38 36.93
CA GLY A 94 2.11 20.78 36.12
C GLY A 94 3.42 20.09 36.53
N PRO A 95 4.50 20.28 35.75
CA PRO A 95 5.78 19.65 36.04
C PRO A 95 6.32 20.13 37.39
N ARG A 96 6.23 19.28 38.41
CA ARG A 96 6.93 19.53 39.67
C ARG A 96 8.42 19.65 39.35
N PRO A 97 9.12 20.70 39.85
CA PRO A 97 10.55 20.85 39.62
C PRO A 97 11.24 19.55 40.02
N ALA A 98 12.01 19.02 39.06
CA ALA A 98 12.63 17.71 39.15
C ALA A 98 13.32 17.54 40.51
N HIS A 99 12.87 16.54 41.27
CA HIS A 99 13.53 16.18 42.51
C HIS A 99 14.98 15.79 42.16
N PRO A 100 16.03 16.39 42.75
CA PRO A 100 17.44 16.19 42.38
C PRO A 100 18.01 14.76 42.56
N GLY A 101 17.15 13.75 42.69
CA GLY A 101 17.53 12.35 42.85
C GLY A 101 16.56 11.37 42.19
N ALA A 102 15.69 11.83 41.28
CA ALA A 102 14.91 10.89 40.48
C ALA A 102 15.89 10.05 39.64
N PRO A 103 15.80 8.70 39.68
CA PRO A 103 16.65 7.84 38.88
C PRO A 103 16.54 8.28 37.43
N GLN A 104 17.69 8.60 36.84
CA GLN A 104 17.82 8.96 35.44
C GLN A 104 17.06 7.88 34.66
N VAL A 105 15.95 8.26 34.00
CA VAL A 105 15.18 7.32 33.21
C VAL A 105 16.11 6.92 32.07
N ASP A 106 16.78 5.78 32.23
CA ASP A 106 17.65 5.19 31.24
C ASP A 106 16.89 5.24 29.92
N HIS A 107 17.44 5.97 28.95
CA HIS A 107 16.82 6.14 27.66
C HIS A 107 16.60 4.76 27.06
N VAL A 108 15.35 4.28 27.12
CA VAL A 108 14.97 3.02 26.51
C VAL A 108 15.33 3.16 25.03
N PRO A 109 16.29 2.38 24.52
CA PRO A 109 16.71 2.54 23.14
C PRO A 109 15.49 2.30 22.24
N PRO A 110 15.26 3.16 21.24
CA PRO A 110 14.10 3.01 20.38
C PRO A 110 14.11 1.61 19.76
N PRO A 111 12.94 0.95 19.62
CA PRO A 111 12.86 -0.39 19.06
C PRO A 111 13.57 -0.44 17.72
N ALA A 112 14.31 -1.53 17.45
CA ALA A 112 15.20 -1.62 16.29
C ALA A 112 14.49 -1.36 14.94
N LEU A 113 13.18 -1.61 14.88
CA LEU A 113 12.31 -1.40 13.70
C LEU A 113 11.81 0.04 13.52
N ALA A 114 12.10 0.95 14.45
CA ALA A 114 11.80 2.37 14.36
C ALA A 114 12.98 3.19 13.80
N ARG A 115 14.06 2.53 13.35
CA ARG A 115 15.25 3.20 12.81
C ARG A 115 15.00 3.74 11.41
N ALA A 116 15.67 4.85 11.08
CA ALA A 116 15.53 5.56 9.80
C ALA A 116 15.92 4.75 8.55
N TRP A 117 16.67 3.65 8.71
CA TRP A 117 17.03 2.76 7.60
C TRP A 117 15.88 1.84 7.17
N VAL A 118 14.85 1.64 8.00
CA VAL A 118 13.76 0.69 7.71
C VAL A 118 12.96 1.09 6.46
N PRO A 119 12.50 2.35 6.29
CA PRO A 119 11.79 2.76 5.09
C PRO A 119 12.55 2.58 3.77
N PRO A 120 13.84 2.98 3.61
CA PRO A 120 14.57 2.75 2.37
C PRO A 120 14.82 1.26 2.10
N THR A 121 15.03 0.43 3.13
CA THR A 121 15.17 -1.02 2.93
C THR A 121 13.89 -1.67 2.45
N ILE A 122 12.72 -1.30 2.99
CA ILE A 122 11.42 -1.80 2.51
C ILE A 122 11.19 -1.37 1.06
N GLY A 123 11.42 -0.09 0.75
CA GLY A 123 11.26 0.42 -0.62
C GLY A 123 12.15 -0.30 -1.62
N LEU A 124 13.42 -0.52 -1.27
CA LEU A 124 14.37 -1.26 -2.10
C LEU A 124 13.96 -2.72 -2.29
N LEU A 125 13.56 -3.42 -1.22
CA LEU A 125 13.10 -4.81 -1.30
C LEU A 125 11.90 -4.94 -2.23
N LEU A 126 10.88 -4.08 -2.08
CA LEU A 126 9.70 -4.10 -2.94
C LEU A 126 10.05 -3.81 -4.42
N LEU A 127 10.99 -2.89 -4.67
CA LEU A 127 11.49 -2.59 -6.02
C LEU A 127 12.23 -3.77 -6.63
N VAL A 128 13.11 -4.43 -5.87
CA VAL A 128 13.83 -5.63 -6.31
C VAL A 128 12.84 -6.77 -6.59
N THR A 129 11.87 -6.99 -5.70
CA THR A 129 10.81 -7.97 -5.87
C THR A 129 10.01 -7.73 -7.15
N ALA A 130 9.52 -6.50 -7.37
CA ALA A 130 8.76 -6.14 -8.57
C ALA A 130 9.61 -6.25 -9.85
N GLY A 131 10.85 -5.75 -9.82
CA GLY A 131 11.77 -5.81 -10.94
C GLY A 131 12.15 -7.24 -11.31
N LEU A 132 12.41 -8.09 -10.32
CA LEU A 132 12.73 -9.49 -10.54
C LEU A 132 11.52 -10.25 -11.11
N TYR A 133 10.31 -9.97 -10.63
CA TYR A 133 9.09 -10.55 -11.20
C TYR A 133 8.93 -10.18 -12.68
N VAL A 134 9.06 -8.90 -13.03
CA VAL A 134 8.96 -8.42 -14.42
C VAL A 134 10.07 -9.00 -15.29
N LEU A 135 11.30 -9.12 -14.76
CA LEU A 135 12.43 -9.70 -15.49
C LEU A 135 12.20 -11.17 -15.83
N VAL A 136 11.72 -11.97 -14.88
CA VAL A 136 11.41 -13.39 -15.13
C VAL A 136 10.26 -13.50 -16.15
N LEU A 137 9.22 -12.68 -16.01
CA LEU A 137 8.08 -12.69 -16.93
C LEU A 137 8.50 -12.28 -18.35
N GLY A 138 9.37 -11.27 -18.48
CA GLY A 138 9.95 -10.86 -19.76
C GLY A 138 10.85 -11.92 -20.39
N ALA A 139 11.63 -12.65 -19.58
CA ALA A 139 12.46 -13.76 -20.05
C ALA A 139 11.62 -14.91 -20.62
N ILE A 140 10.50 -15.25 -19.95
CA ILE A 140 9.55 -16.25 -20.42
C ILE A 140 8.97 -15.84 -21.78
N VAL A 141 8.44 -14.62 -21.89
CA VAL A 141 7.86 -14.11 -23.16
C VAL A 141 8.90 -14.10 -24.29
N SER A 142 10.13 -13.71 -23.98
CA SER A 142 11.22 -13.69 -24.97
C SER A 142 11.59 -15.09 -25.45
N PHE A 143 11.64 -16.07 -24.55
CA PHE A 143 11.95 -17.45 -24.90
C PHE A 143 10.86 -18.07 -25.80
N SER A 144 9.58 -17.81 -25.49
CA SER A 144 8.45 -18.26 -26.33
C SER A 144 8.42 -17.62 -27.73
N ALA A 145 8.90 -16.38 -27.87
CA ALA A 145 9.00 -15.71 -29.16
C ALA A 145 10.11 -16.31 -30.04
N VAL A 146 11.21 -16.78 -29.45
CA VAL A 146 12.31 -17.41 -30.18
C VAL A 146 11.89 -18.78 -30.72
N THR A 147 11.23 -19.61 -29.91
CA THR A 147 10.82 -20.95 -30.33
C THR A 147 9.84 -20.93 -31.51
N SER A 148 8.90 -19.98 -31.54
CA SER A 148 7.95 -19.80 -32.65
C SER A 148 8.58 -19.32 -33.96
N SER A 149 9.75 -18.69 -33.92
CA SER A 149 10.44 -18.21 -35.13
C SER A 149 11.21 -19.32 -35.88
N VAL A 150 11.58 -20.41 -35.21
CA VAL A 150 12.43 -21.47 -35.77
C VAL A 150 11.64 -22.40 -36.71
N GLU A 151 10.35 -22.62 -36.44
CA GLU A 151 9.51 -23.52 -37.24
C GLU A 151 9.15 -22.96 -38.62
N VAL A 152 8.97 -21.64 -38.75
CA VAL A 152 8.56 -21.00 -40.02
C VAL A 152 9.64 -21.08 -41.10
N THR A 153 10.91 -21.22 -40.72
CA THR A 153 12.04 -21.32 -41.67
C THR A 153 12.29 -22.73 -42.23
N ALA A 154 11.74 -23.78 -41.60
CA ALA A 154 11.97 -25.15 -42.06
C ALA A 154 11.14 -25.55 -43.30
N ASP A 155 10.03 -24.84 -43.56
CA ASP A 155 9.05 -25.25 -44.59
C ASP A 155 9.35 -24.69 -46.00
N VAL A 156 10.32 -23.79 -46.14
CA VAL A 156 10.61 -23.09 -47.41
C VAL A 156 11.71 -23.78 -48.23
N SER A 157 12.43 -24.76 -47.65
CA SER A 157 13.62 -25.36 -48.28
C SER A 157 13.55 -26.88 -48.38
N GLY A 158 12.61 -27.41 -49.18
CA GLY A 158 12.87 -28.63 -49.95
C GLY A 158 11.98 -29.84 -49.69
N GLY A 159 11.20 -30.18 -50.73
CA GLY A 159 11.20 -31.54 -51.26
C GLY A 159 10.32 -32.59 -50.56
N GLY A 160 9.00 -32.48 -50.72
CA GLY A 160 8.18 -33.57 -51.26
C GLY A 160 8.13 -34.94 -50.57
N LEU A 161 8.58 -35.08 -49.32
CA LEU A 161 8.29 -36.25 -48.50
C LEU A 161 7.14 -35.90 -47.56
N ALA A 162 6.03 -36.61 -47.68
CA ALA A 162 4.88 -36.54 -46.78
C ALA A 162 5.30 -37.03 -45.38
N GLY A 163 6.05 -36.20 -44.66
CA GLY A 163 6.25 -36.32 -43.23
C GLY A 163 4.98 -35.87 -42.50
N PRO A 164 4.81 -36.28 -41.22
CA PRO A 164 3.71 -35.81 -40.40
C PRO A 164 3.72 -34.28 -40.45
N THR A 165 2.58 -33.67 -40.80
CA THR A 165 2.49 -32.21 -40.85
C THR A 165 2.88 -31.65 -39.48
N ALA A 166 3.50 -30.47 -39.41
CA ALA A 166 3.86 -29.84 -38.12
C ALA A 166 2.66 -29.78 -37.13
N GLN A 167 1.44 -29.76 -37.67
CA GLN A 167 0.18 -29.85 -36.95
C GLN A 167 -0.01 -31.19 -36.17
N GLU A 168 0.51 -32.31 -36.67
CA GLU A 168 0.47 -33.62 -36.00
C GLU A 168 1.52 -33.73 -34.87
N PHE A 169 2.63 -32.99 -34.95
CA PHE A 169 3.62 -32.93 -33.87
C PHE A 169 3.19 -31.99 -32.73
N GLU A 170 2.45 -30.93 -33.03
CA GLU A 170 1.86 -30.04 -32.03
C GLU A 170 0.74 -30.76 -31.24
N GLU A 171 -0.01 -31.65 -31.89
CA GLU A 171 -1.02 -32.52 -31.24
C GLU A 171 -0.38 -33.66 -30.42
N ALA A 172 0.86 -34.07 -30.73
CA ALA A 172 1.63 -35.05 -29.98
C ALA A 172 2.37 -34.46 -28.75
N ALA A 173 2.45 -33.13 -28.63
CA ALA A 173 3.01 -32.44 -27.49
C ALA A 173 2.06 -32.52 -26.28
N ASN A 174 2.07 -33.69 -25.62
CA ASN A 174 1.45 -33.96 -24.31
C ASN A 174 -0.05 -33.60 -24.20
N PRO A 175 -0.96 -34.41 -24.77
CA PRO A 175 -2.42 -34.16 -24.81
C PRO A 175 -3.10 -34.13 -23.42
N LEU A 176 -2.35 -34.29 -22.34
CA LEU A 176 -2.85 -34.30 -20.97
C LEU A 176 -2.95 -32.92 -20.34
N LEU A 177 -2.33 -31.87 -20.91
CA LEU A 177 -2.34 -30.54 -20.32
C LEU A 177 -2.87 -29.50 -21.33
N PRO A 178 -4.00 -28.81 -21.01
CA PRO A 178 -4.50 -27.73 -21.85
C PRO A 178 -3.47 -26.59 -21.95
N THR A 179 -3.44 -25.86 -23.06
CA THR A 179 -2.59 -24.66 -23.26
C THR A 179 -2.77 -23.60 -22.17
N SER A 180 -3.91 -23.57 -21.49
CA SER A 180 -4.14 -22.69 -20.32
C SER A 180 -3.26 -23.07 -19.10
N TYR A 181 -2.86 -24.33 -18.97
CA TYR A 181 -1.99 -24.81 -17.91
C TYR A 181 -0.58 -24.25 -18.03
N ASP A 182 -0.02 -24.22 -19.25
CA ASP A 182 1.32 -23.71 -19.51
C ASP A 182 1.41 -22.20 -19.24
N LEU A 183 0.35 -21.46 -19.63
CA LEU A 183 0.18 -20.05 -19.29
C LEU A 183 0.07 -19.81 -17.78
N ALA A 184 -0.73 -20.60 -17.07
CA ALA A 184 -0.84 -20.48 -15.62
C ALA A 184 0.50 -20.74 -14.91
N TRP A 185 1.24 -21.77 -15.33
CA TRP A 185 2.55 -22.07 -14.75
C TRP A 185 3.57 -20.98 -15.04
N SER A 186 3.55 -20.36 -16.21
CA SER A 186 4.45 -19.24 -16.51
C SER A 186 4.33 -18.06 -15.53
N VAL A 187 3.14 -17.83 -14.96
CA VAL A 187 2.87 -16.79 -13.96
C VAL A 187 3.27 -17.24 -12.55
N LEU A 188 3.18 -18.53 -12.26
CA LEU A 188 3.42 -19.11 -10.94
C LEU A 188 4.89 -19.50 -10.70
N VAL A 189 5.62 -19.93 -11.74
CA VAL A 189 7.05 -20.29 -11.66
C VAL A 189 7.93 -19.21 -11.02
N PRO A 190 7.73 -17.90 -11.26
CA PRO A 190 8.50 -16.84 -10.61
C PRO A 190 8.20 -16.68 -9.11
N LEU A 191 7.04 -17.16 -8.62
CA LEU A 191 6.57 -16.86 -7.26
C LEU A 191 7.56 -17.25 -6.17
N PRO A 192 8.16 -18.46 -6.15
CA PRO A 192 9.08 -18.82 -5.08
C PRO A 192 10.30 -17.88 -5.00
N LEU A 193 10.80 -17.43 -6.15
CA LEU A 193 11.94 -16.53 -6.24
C LEU A 193 11.60 -15.10 -5.75
N VAL A 194 10.37 -14.66 -6.04
CA VAL A 194 9.86 -13.32 -5.68
C VAL A 194 9.29 -13.29 -4.25
N ALA A 195 8.79 -14.42 -3.75
CA ALA A 195 8.15 -14.53 -2.44
C ALA A 195 9.11 -14.30 -1.29
N ALA A 196 10.37 -14.76 -1.40
CA ALA A 196 11.35 -14.58 -0.33
C ALA A 196 11.63 -13.09 0.00
N PRO A 197 12.05 -12.23 -0.95
CA PRO A 197 12.25 -10.81 -0.66
C PRO A 197 10.94 -10.08 -0.30
N TRP A 198 9.81 -10.52 -0.84
CA TRP A 198 8.49 -9.99 -0.46
C TRP A 198 8.13 -10.29 1.00
N LEU A 199 8.34 -11.53 1.47
CA LEU A 199 8.09 -11.92 2.86
C LEU A 199 8.97 -11.13 3.84
N VAL A 200 10.24 -10.92 3.50
CA VAL A 200 11.13 -10.07 4.30
C VAL A 200 10.59 -8.64 4.36
N ALA A 201 10.16 -8.08 3.23
CA ALA A 201 9.53 -6.76 3.20
C ALA A 201 8.25 -6.73 4.06
N MET A 202 7.44 -7.78 4.06
CA MET A 202 6.23 -7.89 4.88
C MET A 202 6.51 -7.94 6.37
N ILE A 203 7.51 -8.70 6.80
CA ILE A 203 7.91 -8.75 8.22
C ILE A 203 8.37 -7.36 8.70
N LEU A 204 9.19 -6.68 7.89
CA LEU A 204 9.65 -5.32 8.20
C LEU A 204 8.50 -4.31 8.21
N LEU A 205 7.59 -4.39 7.25
CA LEU A 205 6.44 -3.49 7.12
C LEU A 205 5.44 -3.69 8.27
N ALA A 206 5.13 -4.94 8.62
CA ALA A 206 4.20 -5.28 9.70
C ALA A 206 4.74 -4.83 11.07
N GLY A 207 6.00 -5.13 11.35
CA GLY A 207 6.64 -4.82 12.65
C GLY A 207 7.05 -3.36 12.83
N SER A 208 7.03 -2.54 11.77
CA SER A 208 7.44 -1.15 11.87
C SER A 208 6.30 -0.24 12.36
N PRO A 209 6.53 0.60 13.39
CA PRO A 209 5.57 1.61 13.85
C PRO A 209 5.67 2.93 13.05
N LEU A 210 6.41 2.94 11.95
CA LEU A 210 6.60 4.09 11.06
C LEU A 210 5.55 4.15 9.94
N TRP A 211 4.58 3.24 9.92
CA TRP A 211 3.64 3.08 8.82
C TRP A 211 2.23 2.99 9.36
N SER A 212 1.30 3.71 8.73
CA SER A 212 -0.11 3.57 9.05
C SER A 212 -0.64 2.21 8.61
N VAL A 213 -1.73 1.75 9.24
CA VAL A 213 -2.39 0.47 8.89
C VAL A 213 -2.71 0.42 7.39
N ARG A 214 -3.18 1.52 6.81
CA ARG A 214 -3.45 1.65 5.38
C ARG A 214 -2.20 1.41 4.52
N GLN A 215 -1.06 2.01 4.87
CA GLN A 215 0.18 1.84 4.11
C GLN A 215 0.71 0.40 4.18
N LYS A 216 0.53 -0.27 5.33
CA LYS A 216 0.87 -1.69 5.49
C LYS A 216 0.06 -2.56 4.52
N TRP A 217 -1.25 -2.33 4.45
CA TRP A 217 -2.13 -3.03 3.51
C TRP A 217 -1.76 -2.77 2.05
N VAL A 218 -1.48 -1.52 1.67
CA VAL A 218 -1.08 -1.20 0.29
C VAL A 218 0.23 -1.88 -0.06
N GLY A 219 1.24 -1.82 0.81
CA GLY A 219 2.52 -2.50 0.61
C GLY A 219 2.37 -4.03 0.49
N ALA A 220 1.50 -4.63 1.29
CA ALA A 220 1.19 -6.05 1.22
C ALA A 220 0.49 -6.45 -0.08
N ALA A 221 -0.37 -5.58 -0.62
CA ALA A 221 -1.11 -5.83 -1.84
C ALA A 221 -0.30 -5.66 -3.13
N VAL A 222 0.90 -5.06 -3.10
CA VAL A 222 1.69 -4.76 -4.32
C VAL A 222 1.98 -6.02 -5.14
N VAL A 223 2.52 -7.08 -4.52
CA VAL A 223 2.90 -8.30 -5.26
C VAL A 223 1.67 -9.10 -5.71
N PRO A 224 0.68 -9.42 -4.86
CA PRO A 224 -0.55 -10.07 -5.31
C PRO A 224 -1.28 -9.27 -6.40
N GLY A 225 -1.31 -7.95 -6.27
CA GLY A 225 -1.90 -7.06 -7.28
C GLY A 225 -1.16 -7.11 -8.61
N LEU A 226 0.17 -7.13 -8.60
CA LEU A 226 0.98 -7.28 -9.80
C LEU A 226 0.75 -8.65 -10.47
N VAL A 227 0.72 -9.73 -9.69
CA VAL A 227 0.44 -11.09 -10.20
C VAL A 227 -0.95 -11.15 -10.81
N LEU A 228 -1.96 -10.61 -10.14
CA LEU A 228 -3.33 -10.58 -10.63
C LEU A 228 -3.46 -9.74 -11.91
N ALA A 229 -2.82 -8.56 -11.96
CA ALA A 229 -2.81 -7.71 -13.15
C ALA A 229 -2.20 -8.43 -14.37
N ASN A 230 -1.10 -9.16 -14.19
CA ASN A 230 -0.49 -9.95 -15.27
C ASN A 230 -1.35 -11.15 -15.66
N GLY A 231 -1.97 -11.84 -14.71
CA GLY A 231 -2.94 -12.91 -14.99
C GLY A 231 -4.13 -12.41 -15.82
N VAL A 232 -4.68 -11.23 -15.48
CA VAL A 232 -5.74 -10.58 -16.27
C VAL A 232 -5.25 -10.20 -17.66
N ALA A 233 -4.05 -9.64 -17.79
CA ALA A 233 -3.47 -9.30 -19.10
C ALA A 233 -3.34 -10.54 -20.01
N ILE A 234 -2.89 -11.66 -19.45
CA ILE A 234 -2.82 -12.94 -20.15
C ILE A 234 -4.21 -13.43 -20.56
N ALA A 235 -5.19 -13.36 -19.66
CA ALA A 235 -6.56 -13.76 -19.96
C ALA A 235 -7.17 -12.91 -21.10
N VAL A 236 -6.98 -11.59 -21.06
CA VAL A 236 -7.43 -10.66 -22.12
C VAL A 236 -6.75 -10.97 -23.45
N ALA A 237 -5.46 -11.31 -23.44
CA ALA A 237 -4.72 -11.63 -24.64
C ALA A 237 -5.22 -12.90 -25.36
N THR A 238 -5.96 -13.78 -24.68
CA THR A 238 -6.58 -14.97 -25.33
C THR A 238 -7.67 -14.59 -26.34
N PHE A 239 -8.28 -13.40 -26.20
CA PHE A 239 -9.28 -12.88 -27.13
C PHE A 239 -8.68 -12.16 -28.34
N VAL A 240 -7.38 -11.93 -28.35
CA VAL A 240 -6.69 -11.25 -29.45
C VAL A 240 -6.13 -12.31 -30.41
N PRO A 241 -6.42 -12.22 -31.73
CA PRO A 241 -5.82 -13.10 -32.72
C PRO A 241 -4.29 -13.17 -32.59
N SER A 242 -3.71 -14.33 -32.82
CA SER A 242 -2.26 -14.53 -32.75
C SER A 242 -1.52 -13.59 -33.70
N GLY A 243 -0.31 -13.18 -33.31
CA GLY A 243 0.55 -12.29 -34.09
C GLY A 243 1.10 -11.11 -33.28
N ALA A 244 1.69 -10.16 -34.00
CA ALA A 244 2.39 -9.01 -33.41
C ALA A 244 1.49 -8.15 -32.49
N GLY A 245 0.20 -8.04 -32.81
CA GLY A 245 -0.76 -7.28 -32.00
C GLY A 245 -0.94 -7.83 -30.59
N ARG A 246 -1.05 -9.16 -30.44
CA ARG A 246 -1.15 -9.83 -29.14
C ARG A 246 0.11 -9.66 -28.30
N ALA A 247 1.28 -9.81 -28.92
CA ALA A 247 2.57 -9.62 -28.25
C ALA A 247 2.74 -8.16 -27.77
N ALA A 248 2.44 -7.19 -28.62
CA ALA A 248 2.49 -5.77 -28.26
C ALA A 248 1.53 -5.42 -27.12
N LEU A 249 0.32 -5.98 -27.11
CA LEU A 249 -0.65 -5.80 -26.03
C LEU A 249 -0.13 -6.36 -24.70
N LEU A 250 0.38 -7.59 -24.69
CA LEU A 250 0.92 -8.23 -23.49
C LEU A 250 2.09 -7.45 -22.89
N VAL A 251 3.04 -7.04 -23.74
CA VAL A 251 4.17 -6.21 -23.31
C VAL A 251 3.69 -4.87 -22.78
N GLY A 252 2.77 -4.21 -23.48
CA GLY A 252 2.19 -2.93 -23.05
C GLY A 252 1.52 -3.02 -21.68
N LEU A 253 0.69 -4.05 -21.45
CA LEU A 253 0.02 -4.27 -20.17
C LEU A 253 0.99 -4.62 -19.05
N ALA A 254 1.99 -5.47 -19.31
CA ALA A 254 3.02 -5.81 -18.33
C ALA A 254 3.85 -4.58 -17.92
N VAL A 255 4.25 -3.74 -18.88
CA VAL A 255 4.96 -2.48 -18.62
C VAL A 255 4.08 -1.52 -17.84
N ALA A 256 2.80 -1.37 -18.19
CA ALA A 256 1.86 -0.51 -17.46
C ALA A 256 1.70 -0.97 -16.00
N ALA A 257 1.55 -2.28 -15.76
CA ALA A 257 1.45 -2.85 -14.42
C ALA A 257 2.74 -2.64 -13.61
N ALA A 258 3.91 -2.82 -14.23
CA ALA A 258 5.21 -2.56 -13.61
C ALA A 258 5.37 -1.08 -13.21
N VAL A 259 5.03 -0.15 -14.11
CA VAL A 259 5.08 1.29 -13.84
C VAL A 259 4.13 1.67 -12.70
N ALA A 260 2.91 1.15 -12.71
CA ALA A 260 1.94 1.38 -11.63
C ALA A 260 2.47 0.89 -10.27
N ALA A 261 3.06 -0.31 -10.23
CA ALA A 261 3.69 -0.85 -9.02
C ALA A 261 4.84 0.04 -8.54
N VAL A 262 5.74 0.49 -9.43
CA VAL A 262 6.85 1.39 -9.08
C VAL A 262 6.32 2.71 -8.52
N VAL A 263 5.31 3.31 -9.13
CA VAL A 263 4.70 4.56 -8.63
C VAL A 263 4.12 4.39 -7.23
N VAL A 264 3.42 3.28 -6.98
CA VAL A 264 2.87 2.94 -5.65
C VAL A 264 4.00 2.78 -4.63
N ILE A 265 5.05 2.01 -4.96
CA ILE A 265 6.22 1.78 -4.09
C ILE A 265 6.91 3.11 -3.77
N VAL A 266 7.16 3.96 -4.76
CA VAL A 266 7.81 5.27 -4.58
C VAL A 266 6.97 6.18 -3.69
N ARG A 267 5.64 6.16 -3.84
CA ARG A 267 4.73 6.96 -3.01
C ARG A 267 4.77 6.51 -1.55
N ILE A 268 4.63 5.20 -1.31
CA ILE A 268 4.78 4.58 0.02
C ILE A 268 6.13 4.98 0.63
N TRP A 269 7.21 4.82 -0.12
CA TRP A 269 8.56 5.17 0.34
C TRP A 269 8.71 6.65 0.72
N ARG A 270 8.21 7.58 -0.10
CA ARG A 270 8.26 9.02 0.19
C ARG A 270 7.50 9.39 1.45
N ASP A 271 6.33 8.78 1.67
CA ASP A 271 5.52 9.04 2.86
C ASP A 271 6.21 8.54 4.14
N GLY A 272 6.74 7.31 4.11
CA GLY A 272 7.51 6.77 5.24
C GLY A 272 8.77 7.59 5.54
N ALA A 273 9.48 8.07 4.51
CA ALA A 273 10.67 8.92 4.67
C ALA A 273 10.35 10.33 5.19
N ARG A 274 9.12 10.84 4.98
CA ARG A 274 8.67 12.10 5.58
C ARG A 274 8.38 11.92 7.07
N GLN A 275 7.68 10.86 7.44
CA GLN A 275 7.34 10.58 8.83
C GLN A 275 8.57 10.33 9.70
N ALA A 276 9.57 9.60 9.17
CA ALA A 276 10.84 9.39 9.86
C ALA A 276 11.55 10.73 10.17
N ARG A 277 11.61 11.65 9.20
CA ARG A 277 12.24 12.97 9.37
C ARG A 277 11.52 13.86 10.38
N VAL A 278 10.19 13.85 10.38
CA VAL A 278 9.41 14.62 11.37
C VAL A 278 9.71 14.14 12.79
N ARG A 279 9.83 12.83 13.01
CA ARG A 279 10.18 12.26 14.32
C ARG A 279 11.63 12.54 14.75
N GLU A 280 12.55 12.65 13.80
CA GLU A 280 13.94 13.03 14.08
C GLU A 280 14.05 14.49 14.54
N VAL A 281 13.30 15.41 13.93
CA VAL A 281 13.28 16.83 14.32
C VAL A 281 12.59 17.07 15.67
N ALA A 282 11.67 16.18 16.06
CA ALA A 282 10.96 16.26 17.32
C ALA A 282 11.79 15.77 18.54
N ARG A 283 12.99 15.20 18.32
CA ARG A 283 13.92 14.76 19.37
C ARG A 283 15.04 15.75 19.57
#